data_AF-A0A261BSP9-F1
#
_entry.id   AF-A0A261BSP9-F1
#
_cell.length_a   1.000
_cell.length_b   1.000
_cell.length_c   1.000
_cell.angle_alpha   90.00
_cell.angle_beta   90.00
_cell.angle_gamma   90.00
#
_symmetry.space_group_name_H-M   'P 1'
#
loop_
_entity.id
_entity.type
_entity.pdbx_description
1 polymer ?
#
loop_
_entity_poly.entity_id
_entity_poly.type
_entity_poly.pdbx_seq_one_letter_code
_entity_poly.pdbx_strand_id
1 'polypeptide(L)'
;MGPVADQHGNNWWNGEYGLQAAKNIVLAIKNNTDPKIEKAWKQFDEGLKTYGYMKENQTVFDEITSGKGKSISDFYYIPSSQIEYYAVLMRVFYENLFFLELAVNKFVKSVDHQVARKGRKAYLWGNRNNWDTYYSKQMVAMHPIKMSQFRNVTEKRKKYCGSVLQTWSDIMFGGSQNFTVKADDDPDRTVE
;
A
#
# COMPACT_ATOMS: atom_id res chain seq x y z
N MET A 1 -3.85 -3.37 -2.52
CA MET A 1 -3.32 -3.34 -1.15
C MET A 1 -2.41 -4.54 -0.94
N GLY A 2 -1.24 -4.34 -0.32
CA GLY A 2 -0.41 -5.43 0.19
C GLY A 2 -1.09 -6.18 1.34
N PRO A 3 -0.56 -7.34 1.76
CA PRO A 3 -1.12 -8.07 2.89
C PRO A 3 -1.02 -7.27 4.18
N VAL A 4 -1.96 -7.47 5.09
CA VAL A 4 -1.71 -7.29 6.53
C VAL A 4 -0.62 -8.28 6.88
N ALA A 5 0.58 -7.79 7.18
CA ALA A 5 1.65 -8.65 7.67
C ALA A 5 1.41 -8.92 9.16
N ASP A 6 1.50 -10.17 9.61
CA ASP A 6 1.42 -10.51 11.04
C ASP A 6 2.74 -10.24 11.78
N GLN A 7 3.80 -9.94 11.03
CA GLN A 7 5.09 -9.60 11.60
C GLN A 7 5.00 -8.27 12.33
N HIS A 8 5.52 -8.23 13.55
CA HIS A 8 5.80 -6.98 14.25
C HIS A 8 6.54 -6.03 13.31
N GLY A 9 6.12 -4.76 13.25
CA GLY A 9 6.77 -3.72 12.46
C GLY A 9 8.14 -3.33 13.03
N ASN A 10 9.02 -4.30 13.27
CA ASN A 10 10.11 -4.29 14.26
C ASN A 10 11.02 -3.06 14.27
N ASN A 11 11.22 -2.38 13.13
CA ASN A 11 12.05 -1.18 13.08
C ASN A 11 11.27 0.11 13.39
N TRP A 12 9.99 0.17 13.01
CA TRP A 12 9.16 1.36 13.21
C TRP A 12 8.36 1.31 14.51
N TRP A 13 8.01 0.12 14.97
CA TRP A 13 7.19 -0.07 16.16
C TRP A 13 7.91 0.34 17.45
N ASN A 14 9.18 -0.01 17.59
CA ASN A 14 9.92 0.25 18.83
C ASN A 14 10.41 1.71 18.96
N GLY A 15 10.17 2.55 17.95
CA GLY A 15 10.59 3.95 17.93
C GLY A 15 9.47 4.94 18.27
N GLU A 16 9.80 6.24 18.11
CA GLU A 16 8.89 7.36 18.38
C GLU A 16 7.62 7.33 17.51
N TYR A 17 7.75 6.87 16.25
CA TYR A 17 6.64 6.78 15.30
C TYR A 17 5.77 5.51 15.45
N GLY A 18 6.09 4.65 16.42
CA GLY A 18 5.42 3.38 16.68
C GLY A 18 4.67 3.39 18.01
N LEU A 19 5.23 2.72 19.01
CA LEU A 19 4.62 2.56 20.34
C LEU A 19 4.41 3.91 21.04
N GLN A 20 5.35 4.85 20.92
CA GLN A 20 5.18 6.15 21.56
C GLN A 20 4.04 6.95 20.91
N ALA A 21 4.01 7.03 19.58
CA ALA A 21 2.87 7.59 18.84
C ALA A 21 1.54 6.87 19.17
N ALA A 22 1.52 5.54 19.30
CA ALA A 22 0.34 4.79 19.70
C ALA A 22 -0.17 5.18 21.09
N LYS A 23 0.74 5.35 22.07
CA LYS A 23 0.39 5.85 23.41
C LYS A 23 -0.18 7.27 23.35
N ASN A 24 0.39 8.14 22.52
CA ASN A 24 -0.10 9.50 22.32
C ASN A 24 -1.52 9.49 21.71
N ILE A 25 -1.79 8.61 20.73
CA ILE A 25 -3.15 8.41 20.18
C ILE A 25 -4.14 8.04 21.29
N VAL A 26 -3.79 7.10 22.17
CA VAL A 26 -4.68 6.71 23.29
C VAL A 26 -5.01 7.91 24.17
N LEU A 27 -4.02 8.75 24.50
CA LEU A 27 -4.23 9.97 25.29
C LEU A 27 -5.10 10.99 24.53
N ALA A 28 -4.84 11.20 23.24
CA ALA A 28 -5.60 12.11 22.39
C ALA A 28 -7.08 11.70 22.32
N ILE A 29 -7.36 10.41 22.12
CA ILE A 29 -8.74 9.90 22.07
C ILE A 29 -9.44 10.02 23.43
N LYS A 30 -8.78 9.69 24.53
CA LYS A 30 -9.38 9.77 25.88
C LYS A 30 -9.74 11.21 26.28
N ASN A 31 -8.97 12.18 25.82
CA ASN A 31 -9.16 13.60 26.13
C ASN A 31 -9.97 14.34 25.05
N ASN A 32 -10.37 13.65 23.97
CA ASN A 32 -11.06 14.27 22.85
C ASN A 32 -12.53 14.58 23.18
N THR A 33 -13.01 15.72 22.69
CA THR A 33 -14.43 16.12 22.73
C THR A 33 -15.03 16.36 21.34
N ASP A 34 -14.26 16.21 20.26
CA ASP A 34 -14.78 16.33 18.89
C ASP A 34 -15.69 15.14 18.55
N PRO A 35 -16.98 15.35 18.25
CA PRO A 35 -17.93 14.29 17.92
C PRO A 35 -17.57 13.53 16.64
N LYS A 36 -16.81 14.14 15.70
CA LYS A 36 -16.34 13.45 14.48
C LYS A 36 -15.29 12.40 14.82
N ILE A 37 -14.36 12.73 15.71
CA ILE A 37 -13.33 11.80 16.19
C ILE A 37 -13.99 10.69 17.00
N GLU A 38 -14.95 11.00 17.87
CA GLU A 38 -15.70 9.99 18.63
C GLU A 38 -16.43 9.01 17.70
N LYS A 39 -17.15 9.51 16.70
CA LYS A 39 -17.83 8.69 15.69
C LYS A 39 -16.86 7.79 14.93
N ALA A 40 -15.74 8.34 14.46
CA ALA A 40 -14.71 7.58 13.75
C ALA A 40 -14.07 6.51 14.65
N TRP A 41 -13.79 6.83 15.92
CA TRP A 41 -13.23 5.89 16.88
C TRP A 41 -14.19 4.74 17.20
N LYS A 42 -15.48 5.04 17.33
CA LYS A 42 -16.52 4.03 17.49
C LYS A 42 -16.59 3.10 16.27
N GLN A 43 -16.58 3.66 15.06
CA GLN A 43 -16.55 2.86 13.83
C GLN A 43 -15.27 2.00 13.75
N PHE A 44 -14.14 2.51 14.24
CA PHE A 44 -12.89 1.74 14.33
C PHE A 44 -13.02 0.54 15.29
N ASP A 45 -13.52 0.75 16.51
CA ASP A 45 -13.78 -0.31 17.48
C ASP A 45 -14.75 -1.38 16.95
N GLU A 46 -15.88 -0.96 16.38
CA GLU A 46 -16.89 -1.86 15.80
C GLU A 46 -16.33 -2.64 14.61
N GLY A 47 -15.56 -1.99 13.73
CA GLY A 47 -14.91 -2.63 12.60
C GLY A 47 -13.93 -3.72 13.03
N LEU A 48 -13.07 -3.44 14.01
CA LEU A 48 -12.11 -4.43 14.51
C LEU A 48 -12.81 -5.68 15.07
N LYS A 49 -13.96 -5.52 15.75
CA LYS A 49 -14.80 -6.64 16.22
C LYS A 49 -15.40 -7.40 15.04
N THR A 50 -16.02 -6.67 14.12
CA THR A 50 -16.74 -7.23 12.96
C THR A 50 -15.84 -8.09 12.09
N TYR A 51 -14.61 -7.65 11.83
CA TYR A 51 -13.66 -8.36 10.96
C TYR A 51 -12.70 -9.29 11.73
N GLY A 52 -12.95 -9.53 13.03
CA GLY A 52 -12.21 -10.53 13.81
C GLY A 52 -10.78 -10.14 14.19
N TYR A 53 -10.44 -8.84 14.17
CA TYR A 53 -9.12 -8.33 14.54
C TYR A 53 -8.99 -7.94 16.02
N MET A 54 -10.07 -8.05 16.78
CA MET A 54 -10.08 -7.84 18.23
C MET A 54 -10.75 -8.99 18.95
N LYS A 55 -10.06 -9.56 19.94
CA LYS A 55 -10.60 -10.64 20.79
C LYS A 55 -11.59 -10.09 21.81
N GLU A 56 -12.48 -10.93 22.33
CA GLU A 56 -13.51 -10.55 23.31
C GLU A 56 -12.95 -9.86 24.57
N ASN A 57 -11.74 -10.22 24.99
CA ASN A 57 -11.08 -9.64 26.17
C ASN A 57 -10.12 -8.49 25.85
N GLN A 58 -10.12 -7.98 24.62
CA GLN A 58 -9.28 -6.88 24.19
C GLN A 58 -10.10 -5.64 23.89
N THR A 59 -9.52 -4.48 24.19
CA THR A 59 -10.07 -3.18 23.85
C THR A 59 -9.41 -2.62 22.59
N VAL A 60 -10.06 -1.64 21.95
CA VAL A 60 -9.48 -0.90 20.82
C VAL A 60 -8.14 -0.25 21.17
N PHE A 61 -7.95 0.14 22.44
CA PHE A 61 -6.68 0.69 22.93
C PHE A 61 -5.58 -0.38 23.01
N ASP A 62 -5.95 -1.62 23.37
CA ASP A 62 -5.01 -2.74 23.33
C ASP A 62 -4.57 -3.04 21.90
N GLU A 63 -5.48 -2.96 20.92
CA GLU A 63 -5.12 -3.17 19.52
C GLU A 63 -4.24 -2.04 18.96
N ILE A 64 -4.49 -0.79 19.32
CA ILE A 64 -3.62 0.33 18.91
C ILE A 64 -2.22 0.20 19.48
N THR A 65 -2.09 -0.29 20.71
CA THR A 65 -0.80 -0.47 21.41
C THR A 65 -0.18 -1.87 21.21
N SER A 66 -0.77 -2.75 20.40
CA SER A 66 -0.32 -4.13 20.24
C SER A 66 0.92 -4.29 19.36
N GLY A 67 1.23 -3.30 18.52
CA GLY A 67 2.29 -3.39 17.50
C GLY A 67 2.06 -4.46 16.45
N LYS A 68 0.86 -5.05 16.42
CA LYS A 68 0.52 -6.14 15.51
C LYS A 68 0.28 -5.60 14.12
N GLY A 69 1.22 -5.94 13.26
CA GLY A 69 1.13 -5.84 11.83
C GLY A 69 1.41 -4.49 11.22
N LYS A 70 1.55 -4.53 9.90
CA LYS A 70 1.77 -3.38 9.04
C LYS A 70 1.22 -3.64 7.65
N SER A 71 0.88 -2.57 6.96
CA SER A 71 0.44 -2.59 5.57
C SER A 71 1.58 -2.12 4.69
N ILE A 72 2.05 -3.00 3.80
CA ILE A 72 3.15 -2.72 2.88
C ILE A 72 2.55 -2.42 1.51
N SER A 73 2.43 -1.14 1.16
CA SER A 73 1.95 -0.73 -0.16
C SER A 73 2.33 0.71 -0.46
N ASP A 74 2.73 0.98 -1.70
CA ASP A 74 2.87 2.35 -2.20
C ASP A 74 1.52 2.98 -2.56
N PHE A 75 0.47 2.16 -2.73
CA PHE A 75 -0.85 2.59 -3.15
C PHE A 75 -1.96 1.93 -2.33
N TYR A 76 -2.88 2.75 -1.84
CA TYR A 76 -4.10 2.33 -1.17
C TYR A 76 -5.30 2.93 -1.90
N TYR A 77 -6.28 2.09 -2.20
CA TYR A 77 -7.57 2.55 -2.73
C TYR A 77 -8.56 2.62 -1.57
N ILE A 78 -9.13 3.79 -1.32
CA ILE A 78 -10.15 4.02 -0.31
C ILE A 78 -11.45 4.33 -1.05
N PRO A 79 -12.49 3.47 -0.92
CA PRO A 79 -13.79 3.76 -1.52
C PRO A 79 -14.36 5.08 -1.02
N SER A 80 -15.09 5.81 -1.87
CA SER A 80 -15.71 7.09 -1.48
C SER A 80 -16.63 6.97 -0.26
N SER A 81 -17.28 5.81 -0.07
CA SER A 81 -18.10 5.53 1.11
C SER A 81 -17.32 5.48 2.43
N GLN A 82 -15.99 5.30 2.38
CA GLN A 82 -15.11 5.22 3.54
C GLN A 82 -14.18 6.44 3.66
N ILE A 83 -14.23 7.40 2.73
CA ILE A 83 -13.25 8.50 2.65
C ILE A 83 -13.30 9.41 3.87
N GLU A 84 -14.50 9.71 4.39
CA GLU A 84 -14.66 10.58 5.57
C GLU A 84 -14.10 9.90 6.83
N TYR A 85 -14.49 8.63 7.04
CA TYR A 85 -13.98 7.82 8.13
C TYR A 85 -12.45 7.69 8.09
N TYR A 86 -11.91 7.35 6.91
CA TYR A 86 -10.47 7.29 6.67
C TYR A 86 -9.78 8.61 7.00
N ALA A 87 -10.30 9.74 6.49
CA ALA A 87 -9.68 11.05 6.67
C ALA A 87 -9.62 11.47 8.15
N VAL A 88 -10.70 11.25 8.91
CA VAL A 88 -10.73 11.56 10.35
C VAL A 88 -9.75 10.67 11.11
N LEU A 89 -9.79 9.36 10.89
CA LEU A 89 -8.92 8.43 11.60
C LEU A 89 -7.44 8.65 11.27
N MET A 90 -7.11 8.83 9.98
CA MET A 90 -5.73 9.10 9.56
C MET A 90 -5.22 10.45 10.06
N ARG A 91 -6.09 11.46 10.22
CA ARG A 91 -5.68 12.75 10.80
C ARG A 91 -5.25 12.59 12.25
N VAL A 92 -6.03 11.85 13.06
CA VAL A 92 -5.64 11.54 14.45
C VAL A 92 -4.29 10.82 14.47
N PHE A 93 -4.09 9.83 13.59
CA PHE A 93 -2.81 9.10 13.52
C PHE A 93 -1.64 9.99 13.09
N TYR A 94 -1.86 10.85 12.10
CA TYR A 94 -0.86 11.78 11.58
C TYR A 94 -0.44 12.82 12.62
N GLU A 95 -1.40 13.45 13.30
CA GLU A 95 -1.14 14.46 14.34
C GLU A 95 -0.36 13.89 15.53
N ASN A 96 -0.46 12.58 15.75
CA ASN A 96 0.28 11.85 16.78
C ASN A 96 1.55 11.17 16.24
N LEU A 97 1.98 11.51 15.01
CA LEU A 97 3.20 11.01 14.37
C LEU A 97 3.24 9.49 14.18
N PHE A 98 2.08 8.84 14.03
CA PHE A 98 2.02 7.40 13.86
C PHE A 98 2.42 7.00 12.44
N PHE A 99 3.40 6.09 12.32
CA PHE A 99 4.00 5.72 11.04
C PHE A 99 2.95 5.20 10.05
N LEU A 100 3.01 5.67 8.81
CA LEU A 100 2.01 5.41 7.77
C LEU A 100 1.68 3.91 7.59
N GLU A 101 2.69 3.03 7.56
CA GLU A 101 2.44 1.59 7.35
C GLU A 101 1.72 0.95 8.55
N LEU A 102 1.86 1.52 9.75
CA LEU A 102 1.13 1.10 10.94
C LEU A 102 -0.29 1.70 10.94
N ALA A 103 -0.39 3.00 10.67
CA ALA A 103 -1.64 3.75 10.61
C ALA A 103 -2.63 3.13 9.60
N VAL A 104 -2.20 2.91 8.36
CA VAL A 104 -3.04 2.31 7.32
C VAL A 104 -3.38 0.86 7.67
N ASN A 105 -2.50 0.13 8.36
CA ASN A 105 -2.82 -1.21 8.84
C ASN A 105 -3.99 -1.22 9.80
N LYS A 106 -4.03 -0.28 10.75
CA LYS A 106 -5.15 -0.16 11.68
C LYS A 106 -6.46 0.09 10.94
N PHE A 107 -6.49 1.05 10.02
CA PHE A 107 -7.67 1.30 9.20
C PHE A 107 -8.10 0.10 8.37
N VAL A 108 -7.17 -0.59 7.70
CA VAL A 108 -7.51 -1.74 6.86
C VAL A 108 -8.14 -2.87 7.70
N LYS A 109 -7.71 -3.07 8.95
CA LYS A 109 -8.32 -4.05 9.86
C LYS A 109 -9.76 -3.71 10.28
N SER A 110 -10.19 -2.44 10.20
CA SER A 110 -11.52 -2.02 10.63
C SER A 110 -12.53 -1.89 9.48
N VAL A 111 -12.14 -2.23 8.25
CA VAL A 111 -13.03 -2.15 7.09
C VAL A 111 -12.96 -3.44 6.27
N ASP A 112 -14.03 -3.69 5.51
CA ASP A 112 -14.01 -4.72 4.48
C ASP A 112 -12.97 -4.34 3.43
N HIS A 113 -12.00 -5.23 3.21
CA HIS A 113 -10.87 -4.97 2.35
C HIS A 113 -10.44 -6.22 1.60
N GLN A 114 -9.81 -5.99 0.46
CA GLN A 114 -9.24 -7.05 -0.35
C GLN A 114 -7.73 -6.88 -0.47
N VAL A 115 -7.01 -7.98 -0.25
CA VAL A 115 -5.58 -8.05 -0.52
C VAL A 115 -5.37 -8.49 -1.95
N ALA A 116 -4.58 -7.73 -2.71
CA ALA A 116 -4.30 -8.09 -4.10
C ALA A 116 -3.54 -9.43 -4.13
N ARG A 117 -3.95 -10.36 -5.00
CA ARG A 117 -3.34 -11.70 -5.12
C ARG A 117 -1.81 -11.64 -5.34
N LYS A 118 -1.32 -10.59 -6.00
CA LYS A 118 0.11 -10.35 -6.25
C LYS A 118 0.68 -9.20 -5.40
N GLY A 119 -0.03 -8.73 -4.37
CA GLY A 119 0.32 -7.54 -3.58
C GLY A 119 1.70 -7.60 -2.91
N ARG A 120 2.13 -8.78 -2.43
CA ARG A 120 3.50 -8.97 -1.90
C ARG A 120 4.59 -8.76 -2.94
N LYS A 121 4.33 -9.13 -4.20
CA LYS A 121 5.27 -8.97 -5.32
C LYS A 121 5.20 -7.57 -5.94
N ALA A 122 4.11 -6.84 -5.67
CA ALA A 122 3.94 -5.46 -6.14
C ALA A 122 4.85 -4.47 -5.40
N TYR A 123 5.24 -4.77 -4.16
CA TYR A 123 6.17 -3.94 -3.40
C TYR A 123 7.63 -4.31 -3.74
N LEU A 124 8.35 -3.38 -4.36
CA LEU A 124 9.69 -3.63 -4.89
C LEU A 124 10.83 -3.11 -4.00
N TRP A 125 10.55 -2.72 -2.75
CA TRP A 125 11.62 -2.31 -1.85
C TRP A 125 12.62 -3.45 -1.63
N GLY A 126 13.92 -3.15 -1.74
CA GLY A 126 15.00 -4.16 -1.73
C GLY A 126 15.09 -5.04 -2.99
N ASN A 127 14.07 -5.05 -3.86
CA ASN A 127 13.99 -5.89 -5.06
C ASN A 127 13.72 -5.08 -6.34
N ARG A 128 14.14 -3.80 -6.35
CA ARG A 128 13.82 -2.82 -7.40
C ARG A 128 14.28 -3.20 -8.80
N ASN A 129 15.16 -4.19 -8.96
CA ASN A 129 15.66 -4.63 -10.26
C ASN A 129 14.85 -5.78 -10.87
N ASN A 130 13.93 -6.40 -10.13
CA ASN A 130 13.18 -7.59 -10.54
C ASN A 130 11.73 -7.26 -10.97
N TRP A 131 11.46 -5.99 -11.32
CA TRP A 131 10.12 -5.54 -11.72
C TRP A 131 9.59 -6.31 -12.93
N ASP A 132 10.45 -6.67 -13.88
CA ASP A 132 10.12 -7.43 -15.09
C ASP A 132 9.56 -8.81 -14.77
N THR A 133 10.09 -9.45 -13.72
CA THR A 133 9.70 -10.78 -13.26
C THR A 133 8.42 -10.76 -12.44
N TYR A 134 8.13 -9.64 -11.78
CA TYR A 134 6.97 -9.51 -10.90
C TYR A 134 5.75 -8.89 -11.58
N TYR A 135 5.96 -8.10 -12.63
CA TYR A 135 4.88 -7.50 -13.39
C TYR A 135 3.96 -8.58 -13.99
N SER A 136 2.66 -8.31 -13.98
CA SER A 136 1.66 -9.27 -14.43
C SER A 136 0.38 -8.56 -14.84
N LYS A 137 -0.30 -9.05 -15.87
CA LYS A 137 -1.63 -8.58 -16.30
C LYS A 137 -2.72 -8.63 -15.21
N GLN A 138 -2.53 -9.45 -14.18
CA GLN A 138 -3.45 -9.57 -13.04
C GLN A 138 -3.12 -8.60 -11.90
N MET A 139 -2.09 -7.77 -12.05
CA MET A 139 -1.64 -6.84 -11.03
C MET A 139 -2.42 -5.53 -11.14
N VAL A 140 -3.00 -5.08 -10.01
CA VAL A 140 -3.75 -3.81 -9.96
C VAL A 140 -2.80 -2.60 -9.93
N ALA A 141 -1.70 -2.72 -9.19
CA ALA A 141 -0.67 -1.69 -9.08
C ALA A 141 0.66 -2.34 -8.67
N MET A 142 1.77 -1.70 -9.05
CA MET A 142 3.14 -2.06 -8.67
C MET A 142 3.89 -0.83 -8.19
N HIS A 143 4.89 -1.00 -7.33
CA HIS A 143 5.85 0.04 -7.00
C HIS A 143 6.39 0.69 -8.29
N PRO A 144 6.48 2.03 -8.37
CA PRO A 144 6.87 2.70 -9.60
C PRO A 144 8.23 2.24 -10.12
N ILE A 145 8.26 1.91 -11.41
CA ILE A 145 9.49 1.61 -12.13
C ILE A 145 10.12 2.95 -12.56
N LYS A 146 11.40 3.15 -12.23
CA LYS A 146 12.07 4.41 -12.55
C LYS A 146 12.38 4.51 -14.04
N MET A 147 11.65 5.37 -14.75
CA MET A 147 11.82 5.59 -16.20
C MET A 147 13.22 6.04 -16.60
N SER A 148 13.95 6.70 -15.70
CA SER A 148 15.35 7.10 -15.93
C SER A 148 16.27 5.91 -16.27
N GLN A 149 15.89 4.68 -15.93
CA GLN A 149 16.64 3.46 -16.27
C GLN A 149 16.53 3.07 -17.76
N PHE A 150 15.62 3.67 -18.52
CA PHE A 150 15.29 3.29 -19.89
C PHE A 150 15.69 4.34 -20.94
N ARG A 151 16.37 5.42 -20.51
CA ARG A 151 16.79 6.51 -21.40
C ARG A 151 17.64 6.01 -22.57
N ASN A 152 18.52 5.05 -22.30
CA ASN A 152 19.42 4.46 -23.30
C ASN A 152 18.92 3.08 -23.73
N VAL A 153 19.30 2.66 -24.95
CA VAL A 153 19.05 1.30 -25.45
C VAL A 153 19.91 0.32 -24.66
N THR A 154 19.32 -0.25 -23.61
CA THR A 154 19.96 -1.19 -22.68
C THR A 154 19.08 -2.42 -22.49
N GLU A 155 19.63 -3.49 -21.90
CA GLU A 155 18.85 -4.67 -21.53
C GLU A 155 17.64 -4.34 -20.64
N LYS A 156 17.73 -3.30 -19.80
CA LYS A 156 16.60 -2.84 -18.99
C LYS A 156 15.47 -2.27 -19.86
N ARG A 157 15.81 -1.51 -20.91
CA ARG A 157 14.82 -1.01 -21.88
C ARG A 157 14.16 -2.15 -22.65
N LYS A 158 14.94 -3.13 -23.12
CA LYS A 158 14.40 -4.34 -23.79
C LYS A 158 13.41 -5.09 -22.89
N LYS A 159 13.80 -5.34 -21.63
CA LYS A 159 12.92 -5.95 -20.62
C LYS A 159 11.64 -5.15 -20.40
N TYR A 160 11.72 -3.82 -20.43
CA TYR A 160 10.57 -2.95 -20.18
C TYR A 160 9.57 -3.04 -21.34
N CYS A 161 10.08 -3.01 -22.57
CA CYS A 161 9.28 -3.22 -23.77
C CYS A 161 8.60 -4.60 -23.74
N GLY A 162 9.37 -5.67 -23.50
CA GLY A 162 8.86 -7.04 -23.55
C GLY A 162 8.01 -7.49 -22.37
N SER A 163 7.97 -6.73 -21.27
CA SER A 163 7.11 -7.04 -20.12
C SER A 163 5.99 -6.01 -19.98
N VAL A 164 6.31 -4.79 -19.57
CA VAL A 164 5.33 -3.75 -19.22
C VAL A 164 4.59 -3.26 -20.46
N LEU A 165 5.30 -2.82 -21.51
CA LEU A 165 4.65 -2.29 -22.71
C LEU A 165 3.91 -3.39 -23.48
N GLN A 166 4.51 -4.58 -23.61
CA GLN A 166 3.84 -5.70 -24.26
C GLN A 166 2.56 -6.08 -23.53
N THR A 167 2.62 -6.27 -22.22
CA THR A 167 1.42 -6.63 -21.44
C THR A 167 0.34 -5.56 -21.54
N TRP A 168 0.72 -4.27 -21.52
CA TRP A 168 -0.23 -3.18 -21.68
C TRP A 168 -0.87 -3.18 -23.07
N SER A 169 -0.07 -3.40 -24.13
CA SER A 169 -0.53 -3.55 -25.51
C SER A 169 -1.50 -4.73 -25.65
N ASP A 170 -1.17 -5.87 -25.05
CA ASP A 170 -2.02 -7.07 -25.07
C ASP A 170 -3.39 -6.80 -24.43
N ILE A 171 -3.44 -6.01 -23.35
CA ILE A 171 -4.68 -5.64 -22.66
C ILE A 171 -5.49 -4.62 -23.48
N MET A 172 -4.84 -3.57 -23.97
CA MET A 172 -5.54 -2.43 -24.59
C MET A 172 -5.92 -2.69 -26.05
N PHE A 173 -5.10 -3.46 -26.76
CA PHE A 173 -5.21 -3.63 -28.22
C PHE A 173 -5.27 -5.10 -28.66
N GLY A 174 -5.42 -6.03 -27.72
CA GLY A 174 -5.52 -7.46 -28.03
C GLY A 174 -4.25 -8.05 -28.65
N GLY A 175 -3.08 -7.44 -28.41
CA GLY A 175 -1.79 -7.92 -28.91
C GLY A 175 -1.52 -7.57 -30.37
N SER A 176 -2.18 -6.53 -30.90
CA SER A 176 -1.99 -6.05 -32.28
C SER A 176 -0.57 -5.56 -32.59
N GLN A 177 0.25 -5.33 -31.56
CA GLN A 177 1.64 -4.89 -31.70
C GLN A 177 2.56 -5.71 -30.80
N ASN A 178 3.69 -6.15 -31.37
CA ASN A 178 4.73 -6.90 -30.67
C ASN A 178 5.93 -6.00 -30.38
N PHE A 179 6.04 -5.53 -29.14
CA PHE A 179 7.13 -4.73 -28.60
C PHE A 179 8.36 -5.57 -28.17
N THR A 180 8.33 -6.90 -28.34
CA THR A 180 9.51 -7.77 -28.12
C THR A 180 10.44 -7.83 -29.32
N VAL A 181 9.95 -7.43 -30.50
CA VAL A 181 10.69 -7.41 -31.76
C VAL A 181 10.74 -5.96 -32.25
N LYS A 182 11.94 -5.48 -32.62
CA LYS A 182 12.06 -4.20 -33.32
C LYS A 182 11.41 -4.39 -34.70
N ALA A 183 10.44 -3.56 -35.07
CA ALA A 183 9.88 -3.63 -36.41
C ALA A 183 10.99 -3.28 -37.42
N ASP A 184 11.10 -4.04 -38.51
CA ASP A 184 12.19 -3.87 -39.49
C ASP A 184 12.17 -2.48 -40.17
N ASP A 185 11.04 -1.78 -40.10
CA ASP A 185 10.82 -0.43 -40.61
C ASP A 185 11.01 0.68 -39.56
N ASP A 186 11.33 0.34 -38.30
CA ASP A 186 11.45 1.32 -37.22
C ASP A 186 12.82 2.04 -37.33
N PRO A 187 12.87 3.34 -37.66
CA PRO A 187 14.12 4.04 -37.91
C PRO A 187 14.97 4.08 -36.65
N ASP A 188 16.25 3.74 -36.78
CA ASP A 188 17.21 3.91 -35.69
C ASP A 188 17.36 5.41 -35.41
N ARG A 189 16.90 5.86 -34.24
CA ARG A 189 17.22 7.20 -33.76
C ARG A 189 18.70 7.24 -33.39
N THR A 190 19.51 7.84 -34.26
CA THR A 190 20.84 8.34 -33.90
C THR A 190 20.66 9.46 -32.88
N VAL A 191 21.35 9.33 -31.75
CA VAL A 191 21.37 10.37 -30.71
C VAL A 191 22.17 11.54 -31.27
N GLU A 192 21.53 12.71 -31.43
CA GLU A 192 22.22 14.00 -31.53
C GLU A 192 22.74 14.44 -30.15
#